data_AF-A0A5C7LX02-F1
#
_entry.id   AF-A0A5C7LX02-F1
#
_cell.length_a   1.000
_cell.length_b   1.000
_cell.length_c   1.000
_cell.angle_alpha   90.00
_cell.angle_beta   90.00
_cell.angle_gamma   90.00
#
_symmetry.space_group_name_H-M   'P 1'
#
loop_
_entity.id
_entity.type
_entity.pdbx_description
1 polymer ?
#
loop_
_entity_poly.entity_id
_entity_poly.type
_entity_poly.pdbx_seq_one_letter_code
_entity_poly.pdbx_strand_id
1 'polypeptide(L)'
;MALEDFELPTLEVGLPGGGSFAVRGLSLQDITKLMSQHGNEMEAFFQKYAGNPSASPLSVGMDLIDTAPMLLNKMIAMAADRPHLTDKVAKLPLTVQQEAIEKIAQLTFDAAGGPKKFIEAVVRLIKGINNLMPESQPSPSGLPGSGAK
;
A
#
# COMPACT_ATOMS: atom_id res chain seq x y z
N MET A 1 -4.49 -24.70 -14.53
CA MET A 1 -5.57 -23.75 -14.86
C MET A 1 -5.07 -22.88 -15.98
N ALA A 2 -5.90 -22.62 -17.00
CA ALA A 2 -5.59 -21.62 -18.01
C ALA A 2 -5.88 -20.21 -17.45
N LEU A 3 -5.34 -19.17 -18.09
CA LEU A 3 -5.55 -17.79 -17.64
C LEU A 3 -7.02 -17.37 -17.75
N GLU A 4 -7.75 -17.92 -18.72
CA GLU A 4 -9.19 -17.68 -18.94
C GLU A 4 -10.07 -18.18 -17.79
N ASP A 5 -9.63 -19.18 -17.05
CA ASP A 5 -10.35 -19.77 -15.91
C ASP A 5 -9.85 -19.22 -14.56
N PHE A 6 -8.90 -18.28 -14.58
CA PHE A 6 -8.29 -17.79 -13.34
C PHE A 6 -9.23 -16.80 -12.64
N GLU A 7 -9.79 -17.24 -11.52
CA GLU A 7 -10.52 -16.37 -10.60
C GLU A 7 -9.59 -15.85 -9.51
N LEU A 8 -9.66 -14.56 -9.25
CA LEU A 8 -8.93 -13.93 -8.16
C LEU A 8 -9.48 -14.44 -6.81
N PRO A 9 -8.63 -15.01 -5.94
CA PRO A 9 -9.07 -15.37 -4.60
C PRO A 9 -9.55 -14.14 -3.84
N THR A 10 -10.71 -14.26 -3.20
CA THR A 10 -11.33 -13.22 -2.38
C THR A 10 -11.74 -13.76 -1.01
N LEU A 11 -11.84 -12.85 -0.05
CA LEU A 11 -12.38 -13.12 1.28
C LEU A 11 -13.47 -12.09 1.61
N GLU A 12 -14.57 -12.56 2.19
CA GLU A 12 -15.72 -11.71 2.57
C GLU A 12 -15.46 -10.98 3.87
N VAL A 13 -15.69 -9.66 3.94
CA VAL A 13 -15.64 -8.84 5.15
C VAL A 13 -17.05 -8.57 5.64
N GLY A 14 -17.36 -8.89 6.90
CA GLY A 14 -18.70 -8.71 7.47
C GLY A 14 -19.04 -7.25 7.79
N LEU A 15 -20.31 -6.88 7.63
CA LEU A 15 -20.83 -5.57 8.03
C LEU A 15 -21.81 -5.69 9.21
N PRO A 16 -21.83 -4.71 10.14
CA PRO A 16 -22.85 -4.65 11.18
C PRO A 16 -24.24 -4.50 10.57
N GLY A 17 -25.23 -5.23 11.11
CA GLY A 17 -26.61 -5.18 10.63
C GLY A 17 -26.92 -6.08 9.44
N GLY A 18 -25.95 -6.90 9.01
CA GLY A 18 -26.12 -7.85 7.90
C GLY A 18 -25.54 -7.31 6.60
N GLY A 19 -24.99 -8.23 5.80
CA GLY A 19 -24.26 -7.93 4.57
C GLY A 19 -22.75 -8.08 4.71
N SER A 20 -22.07 -8.09 3.58
CA SER A 20 -20.63 -8.24 3.47
C SER A 20 -20.12 -7.60 2.19
N PHE A 21 -18.80 -7.47 2.07
CA PHE A 21 -18.14 -7.14 0.82
C PHE A 21 -16.87 -7.99 0.65
N ALA A 22 -16.59 -8.42 -0.56
CA ALA A 22 -15.38 -9.16 -0.89
C ALA A 22 -14.16 -8.23 -1.00
N VAL A 23 -13.01 -8.72 -0.54
CA VAL A 23 -11.70 -8.12 -0.80
C VAL A 23 -10.75 -9.14 -1.42
N ARG A 24 -9.88 -8.68 -2.32
CA ARG A 24 -8.76 -9.45 -2.90
C ARG A 24 -7.41 -8.97 -2.35
N GLY A 25 -6.36 -9.75 -2.59
CA GLY A 25 -4.98 -9.31 -2.36
C GLY A 25 -4.59 -8.10 -3.23
N LEU A 26 -3.57 -7.35 -2.79
CA LEU A 26 -3.02 -6.23 -3.55
C LEU A 26 -2.18 -6.74 -4.72
N SER A 27 -2.49 -6.23 -5.90
CA SER A 27 -1.71 -6.48 -7.11
C SER A 27 -0.53 -5.52 -7.22
N LEU A 28 0.40 -5.81 -8.15
CA LEU A 28 1.48 -4.87 -8.48
C LEU A 28 0.94 -3.49 -8.93
N GLN A 29 -0.19 -3.46 -9.62
CA GLN A 29 -0.85 -2.21 -10.04
C GLN A 29 -1.36 -1.43 -8.83
N ASP A 30 -1.89 -2.12 -7.81
CA ASP A 30 -2.33 -1.46 -6.59
C ASP A 30 -1.14 -0.86 -5.85
N ILE A 31 -0.07 -1.65 -5.67
CA ILE A 31 1.15 -1.24 -4.96
C ILE A 31 1.77 -0.01 -5.63
N THR A 32 1.94 -0.04 -6.95
CA THR A 32 2.52 1.10 -7.69
C THR A 32 1.64 2.35 -7.61
N LYS A 33 0.31 2.21 -7.67
CA LYS A 33 -0.61 3.33 -7.47
C LYS A 33 -0.53 3.90 -6.07
N LEU A 34 -0.48 3.05 -5.04
CA LEU A 34 -0.31 3.47 -3.64
C LEU A 34 1.02 4.19 -3.46
N MET A 35 2.12 3.66 -3.98
CA MET A 35 3.44 4.30 -3.93
C MET A 35 3.47 5.65 -4.64
N SER A 36 2.84 5.78 -5.81
CA SER A 36 2.81 7.08 -6.52
C SER A 36 2.06 8.18 -5.76
N GLN A 37 1.13 7.79 -4.87
CA GLN A 37 0.23 8.73 -4.19
C GLN A 37 0.59 8.93 -2.71
N HIS A 38 1.28 7.96 -2.11
CA HIS A 38 1.60 7.87 -0.68
C HIS A 38 3.03 7.35 -0.48
N GLY A 39 3.96 7.76 -1.35
CA GLY A 39 5.32 7.21 -1.39
C GLY A 39 6.06 7.37 -0.06
N ASN A 40 5.91 8.53 0.58
CA ASN A 40 6.56 8.83 1.86
C ASN A 40 5.99 7.95 3.00
N GLU A 41 4.68 7.80 3.07
CA GLU A 41 4.01 6.97 4.08
C GLU A 41 4.35 5.49 3.88
N MET A 42 4.36 5.02 2.63
CA MET A 42 4.75 3.66 2.26
C MET A 42 6.23 3.42 2.59
N GLU A 43 7.13 4.35 2.25
CA GLU A 43 8.55 4.24 2.59
C GLU A 43 8.77 4.18 4.10
N ALA A 44 8.16 5.10 4.86
CA ALA A 44 8.26 5.11 6.32
C ALA A 44 7.74 3.80 6.94
N PHE A 45 6.62 3.29 6.43
CA PHE A 45 6.06 2.00 6.84
C PHE A 45 7.02 0.85 6.54
N PHE A 46 7.57 0.78 5.33
CA PHE A 46 8.54 -0.28 4.98
C PHE A 46 9.82 -0.17 5.79
N GLN A 47 10.36 1.02 6.04
CA GLN A 47 11.55 1.17 6.89
C GLN A 47 11.29 0.69 8.32
N LYS A 48 10.09 0.92 8.84
CA LYS A 48 9.70 0.51 10.20
C LYS A 48 9.52 -0.99 10.35
N TYR A 49 9.01 -1.67 9.32
CA TYR A 49 8.62 -3.08 9.41
C TYR A 49 9.48 -4.04 8.59
N ALA A 50 10.26 -3.56 7.63
CA ALA A 50 11.17 -4.40 6.85
C ALA A 50 12.24 -4.99 7.77
N GLY A 51 12.29 -6.32 7.83
CA GLY A 51 13.27 -7.03 8.66
C GLY A 51 12.93 -7.07 10.15
N ASN A 52 11.72 -6.68 10.56
CA ASN A 52 11.25 -6.87 11.93
C ASN A 52 10.40 -8.16 12.05
N PRO A 53 11.00 -9.31 12.42
CA PRO A 53 10.28 -10.58 12.51
C PRO A 53 9.29 -10.65 13.68
N SER A 54 9.30 -9.66 14.59
CA SER A 54 8.46 -9.61 15.77
C SER A 54 7.21 -8.74 15.59
N ALA A 55 7.07 -8.06 14.45
CA ALA A 55 5.87 -7.27 14.16
C ALA A 55 4.69 -8.20 13.87
N SER A 56 3.63 -8.12 14.66
CA SER A 56 2.41 -8.89 14.41
C SER A 56 1.57 -8.19 13.34
N PRO A 57 0.81 -8.92 12.51
CA PRO A 57 -0.11 -8.31 11.53
C PRO A 57 -1.06 -7.30 12.17
N LEU A 58 -1.49 -7.58 13.41
CA LEU A 58 -2.32 -6.68 14.20
C LEU A 58 -1.61 -5.37 14.55
N SER A 59 -0.36 -5.42 15.06
CA SER A 59 0.36 -4.18 15.42
C SER A 59 0.72 -3.35 14.20
N VAL A 60 1.01 -4.00 13.07
CA VAL A 60 1.22 -3.36 11.78
C VAL A 60 -0.06 -2.67 11.28
N GLY A 61 -1.19 -3.37 11.36
CA GLY A 61 -2.50 -2.83 10.98
C GLY A 61 -2.90 -1.62 11.83
N MET A 62 -2.77 -1.72 13.17
CA MET A 62 -3.08 -0.62 14.08
C MET A 62 -2.18 0.60 13.87
N ASP A 63 -0.88 0.39 13.64
CA ASP A 63 0.03 1.50 13.35
C ASP A 63 -0.32 2.22 12.06
N LEU A 64 -0.78 1.49 11.04
CA LEU A 64 -1.23 2.07 9.79
C LEU A 64 -2.53 2.88 9.97
N ILE A 65 -3.44 2.43 10.84
CA ILE A 65 -4.64 3.19 11.23
C ILE A 65 -4.25 4.52 11.88
N ASP A 66 -3.24 4.50 12.76
CA ASP A 66 -2.82 5.69 13.51
C ASP A 66 -1.97 6.66 12.66
N THR A 67 -1.07 6.14 11.82
CA THR A 67 -0.07 6.96 11.11
C THR A 67 -0.48 7.34 9.69
N ALA A 68 -1.25 6.48 9.01
CA ALA A 68 -1.64 6.69 7.63
C ALA A 68 -3.07 6.18 7.34
N PRO A 69 -4.11 6.68 8.04
CA PRO A 69 -5.48 6.21 7.88
C PRO A 69 -6.00 6.38 6.45
N MET A 70 -5.59 7.43 5.74
CA MET A 70 -5.94 7.61 4.32
C MET A 70 -5.37 6.50 3.42
N LEU A 71 -4.12 6.09 3.66
CA LEU A 71 -3.47 5.01 2.91
C LEU A 71 -4.22 3.68 3.14
N LEU A 72 -4.58 3.40 4.39
CA LEU A 72 -5.38 2.24 4.77
C LEU A 72 -6.74 2.21 4.07
N ASN A 73 -7.49 3.32 4.14
CA ASN A 73 -8.81 3.41 3.51
C ASN A 73 -8.75 3.18 2.00
N LYS A 74 -7.67 3.66 1.37
CA LYS A 74 -7.45 3.50 -0.06
C LYS A 74 -7.09 2.08 -0.44
N MET A 75 -6.25 1.42 0.37
CA MET A 75 -5.94 0.00 0.21
C MET A 75 -7.21 -0.86 0.27
N ILE A 76 -8.07 -0.66 1.27
CA ILE A 76 -9.33 -1.41 1.38
C ILE A 76 -10.24 -1.13 0.18
N ALA A 77 -10.41 0.14 -0.21
CA ALA A 77 -11.26 0.49 -1.36
C ALA A 77 -10.76 -0.12 -2.67
N MET A 78 -9.44 -0.17 -2.86
CA MET A 78 -8.82 -0.79 -4.04
C MET A 78 -8.94 -2.31 -4.01
N ALA A 79 -8.70 -2.94 -2.86
CA ALA A 79 -8.86 -4.38 -2.68
C ALA A 79 -10.31 -4.85 -2.80
N ALA A 80 -11.28 -3.98 -2.53
CA ALA A 80 -12.71 -4.24 -2.78
C ALA A 80 -13.13 -3.95 -4.23
N ASP A 81 -12.20 -3.62 -5.14
CA ASP A 81 -12.45 -3.19 -6.52
C ASP A 81 -13.46 -2.03 -6.62
N ARG A 82 -13.45 -1.14 -5.63
CA ARG A 82 -14.29 0.06 -5.53
C ARG A 82 -13.45 1.27 -5.11
N PRO A 83 -12.41 1.66 -5.88
CA PRO A 83 -11.46 2.71 -5.48
C PRO A 83 -12.11 4.09 -5.27
N HIS A 84 -13.32 4.32 -5.79
CA HIS A 84 -14.08 5.55 -5.61
C HIS A 84 -14.79 5.64 -4.24
N LEU A 85 -14.77 4.58 -3.43
CA LEU A 85 -15.44 4.51 -2.13
C LEU A 85 -14.52 4.77 -0.93
N THR A 86 -13.31 5.31 -1.13
CA THR A 86 -12.35 5.59 -0.04
C THR A 86 -12.98 6.38 1.12
N ASP A 87 -13.79 7.41 0.83
CA ASP A 87 -14.45 8.22 1.87
C ASP A 87 -15.53 7.44 2.63
N LYS A 88 -16.13 6.42 2.00
CA LYS A 88 -17.09 5.53 2.64
C LYS A 88 -16.37 4.52 3.53
N VAL A 89 -15.22 4.01 3.07
CA VAL A 89 -14.35 3.12 3.86
C VAL A 89 -13.89 3.81 5.14
N ALA A 90 -13.52 5.09 5.07
CA ALA A 90 -13.10 5.89 6.22
C ALA A 90 -14.15 5.98 7.34
N LYS A 91 -15.43 5.69 7.03
CA LYS A 91 -16.55 5.71 7.98
C LYS A 91 -16.92 4.32 8.48
N LEU A 92 -16.25 3.27 8.03
CA LEU A 92 -16.49 1.91 8.52
C LEU A 92 -16.09 1.81 10.00
N PRO A 93 -16.78 0.96 10.78
CA PRO A 93 -16.34 0.65 12.14
C PRO A 93 -14.90 0.14 12.15
N LEU A 94 -14.17 0.45 13.23
CA LEU A 94 -12.77 0.04 13.39
C LEU A 94 -12.57 -1.47 13.18
N THR A 95 -13.47 -2.28 13.74
CA THR A 95 -13.42 -3.75 13.62
C THR A 95 -13.56 -4.24 12.18
N VAL A 96 -14.35 -3.54 11.36
CA VAL A 96 -14.53 -3.87 9.94
C VAL A 96 -13.29 -3.49 9.12
N GLN A 97 -12.68 -2.33 9.42
CA GLN A 97 -11.44 -1.91 8.75
C GLN A 97 -10.29 -2.86 9.10
N GLN A 98 -10.20 -3.28 10.36
CA GLN A 98 -9.22 -4.26 10.82
C GLN A 98 -9.39 -5.61 10.10
N GLU A 99 -10.61 -6.15 10.09
CA GLU A 99 -10.92 -7.42 9.41
C GLU A 99 -10.57 -7.37 7.91
N ALA A 100 -10.87 -6.24 7.25
CA ALA A 100 -10.51 -6.03 5.85
C ALA A 100 -9.00 -6.05 5.64
N ILE A 101 -8.22 -5.33 6.47
CA ILE A 101 -6.76 -5.29 6.37
C ILE A 101 -6.15 -6.67 6.60
N GLU A 102 -6.63 -7.42 7.58
CA GLU A 102 -6.15 -8.78 7.86
C GLU A 102 -6.36 -9.71 6.66
N LYS A 103 -7.55 -9.66 6.04
CA LYS A 103 -7.89 -10.46 4.85
C LYS A 103 -7.09 -10.06 3.62
N ILE A 104 -6.91 -8.76 3.39
CA ILE A 104 -6.08 -8.23 2.31
C ILE A 104 -4.63 -8.67 2.49
N ALA A 105 -4.08 -8.54 3.70
CA ALA A 105 -2.72 -8.94 4.02
C ALA A 105 -2.54 -10.45 3.79
N GLN A 106 -3.47 -11.28 4.28
CA GLN A 106 -3.46 -12.72 4.06
C GLN A 106 -3.39 -13.06 2.56
N LEU A 107 -4.35 -12.59 1.76
CA LEU A 107 -4.39 -12.87 0.33
C LEU A 107 -3.15 -12.36 -0.42
N THR A 108 -2.64 -11.20 -0.01
CA THR A 108 -1.44 -10.60 -0.62
C THR A 108 -0.19 -11.42 -0.31
N PHE A 109 -0.02 -11.86 0.94
CA PHE A 109 1.13 -12.63 1.37
C PHE A 109 1.10 -14.05 0.84
N ASP A 110 -0.07 -14.70 0.83
CA ASP A 110 -0.23 -16.03 0.26
C ASP A 110 0.17 -16.03 -1.23
N ALA A 111 -0.29 -15.02 -2.00
CA ALA A 111 0.10 -14.85 -3.39
C ALA A 111 1.59 -14.58 -3.58
N ALA A 112 2.24 -13.86 -2.65
CA ALA A 112 3.68 -13.58 -2.69
C ALA A 112 4.56 -14.75 -2.23
N GLY A 113 3.96 -15.82 -1.66
CA GLY A 113 4.69 -16.91 -1.02
C GLY A 113 5.26 -16.54 0.37
N GLY A 114 4.56 -15.63 1.07
CA GLY A 114 4.78 -15.23 2.45
C GLY A 114 5.13 -13.74 2.63
N PRO A 115 4.97 -13.19 3.84
CA PRO A 115 5.21 -11.76 4.13
C PRO A 115 6.64 -11.31 3.81
N LYS A 116 7.64 -12.17 4.08
CA LYS A 116 9.05 -11.87 3.79
C LYS A 116 9.30 -11.66 2.29
N LYS A 117 8.76 -12.54 1.44
CA LYS A 117 8.91 -12.42 -0.02
C LYS A 117 8.20 -11.19 -0.56
N PHE A 118 7.04 -10.86 0.00
CA PHE A 118 6.33 -9.64 -0.33
C PHE A 118 7.19 -8.38 -0.05
N ILE A 119 7.75 -8.27 1.17
CA ILE A 119 8.61 -7.14 1.54
C ILE A 119 9.83 -7.05 0.61
N GLU A 120 10.49 -8.19 0.32
CA GLU A 120 11.61 -8.23 -0.62
C GLU A 120 11.22 -7.74 -2.03
N ALA A 121 10.03 -8.11 -2.51
CA ALA A 121 9.52 -7.67 -3.81
C ALA A 121 9.27 -6.15 -3.84
N VAL A 122 8.65 -5.60 -2.79
CA VAL A 122 8.39 -4.15 -2.71
C VAL A 122 9.69 -3.35 -2.57
N VAL A 123 10.65 -3.80 -1.76
CA VAL A 123 11.97 -3.15 -1.66
C VAL A 123 12.69 -3.14 -3.01
N ARG A 124 12.62 -4.24 -3.78
CA ARG A 124 13.18 -4.28 -5.14
C ARG A 124 12.49 -3.29 -6.07
N LEU A 125 11.16 -3.16 -5.98
CA LEU A 125 10.38 -2.20 -6.75
C LEU A 125 10.79 -0.75 -6.43
N ILE A 126 10.88 -0.39 -5.14
CA ILE A 126 11.33 0.94 -4.70
C ILE A 126 12.74 1.26 -5.24
N LYS A 127 13.69 0.33 -5.06
CA LYS A 127 15.06 0.50 -5.59
C LYS A 127 15.09 0.65 -7.11
N GLY A 128 14.25 -0.11 -7.82
CA GLY A 128 14.11 -0.01 -9.27
C GLY A 128 13.59 1.36 -9.72
N ILE A 129 12.60 1.92 -9.03
CA ILE A 129 12.04 3.25 -9.31
C ILE A 129 13.10 4.34 -9.07
N ASN A 130 13.81 4.29 -7.93
CA ASN A 130 14.84 5.29 -7.59
C ASN A 130 16.01 5.30 -8.58
N ASN A 131 16.40 4.13 -9.11
CA ASN A 131 17.45 4.06 -10.13
C ASN A 131 17.03 4.66 -11.49
N LEU A 132 15.72 4.80 -11.75
CA LEU A 132 15.19 5.40 -12.98
C LEU A 132 14.95 6.91 -12.85
N MET A 133 14.98 7.46 -11.63
CA MET A 133 14.85 8.88 -11.34
C MET A 133 16.15 9.40 -10.70
N PRO A 134 17.22 9.65 -11.48
CA PRO A 134 18.37 10.37 -10.94
C PRO A 134 17.89 11.73 -10.43
N GLU A 135 18.31 12.09 -9.21
CA GLU A 135 18.03 13.39 -8.60
C GLU A 135 18.21 14.48 -9.65
N SER A 136 17.14 15.23 -9.93
CA SER A 136 17.22 16.40 -10.80
C SER A 136 18.25 17.34 -10.18
N GLN A 137 19.44 17.42 -10.79
CA GLN A 137 20.52 18.27 -10.28
C GLN A 137 19.98 19.70 -10.07
N PRO A 138 20.26 20.34 -8.92
CA PRO A 138 19.90 21.74 -8.75
C PRO A 138 20.59 22.54 -9.85
N SER A 139 19.79 23.26 -10.64
CA SER A 139 20.30 24.14 -11.69
C SER A 139 21.31 25.11 -11.06
N PRO A 140 22.50 25.31 -11.67
CA PRO A 140 23.49 26.22 -11.13
C PRO A 140 22.92 27.65 -11.15
N SER A 141 22.45 28.10 -10.00
CA SER A 141 22.13 29.50 -9.75
C SER A 141 23.46 30.22 -9.56
N GLY A 142 23.91 30.94 -10.59
CA GLY A 142 25.15 31.71 -10.51
C GLY A 142 25.53 32.41 -11.80
N LEU A 143 24.86 33.51 -12.13
CA LEU A 143 25.44 34.55 -12.99
C LEU A 143 26.04 35.64 -12.08
N PRO A 144 27.38 35.78 -12.01
CA PRO A 144 27.99 36.90 -11.33
C PRO A 144 28.01 38.15 -12.23
N GLY A 145 27.40 39.23 -11.73
CA GLY A 145 27.94 40.59 -11.82
C GLY A 145 27.96 41.25 -13.20
N SER A 146 26.88 41.97 -13.51
CA SER A 146 26.98 43.20 -14.32
C SER A 146 27.77 44.23 -13.51
N GLY A 147 29.00 44.51 -13.93
CA GLY A 147 29.88 45.52 -13.35
C GLY A 147 30.57 46.30 -14.47
N ALA A 148 29.80 47.13 -15.17
CA ALA A 148 30.36 48.18 -16.02
C ALA A 148 30.74 49.37 -15.14
N LYS A 149 32.03 49.66 -15.04
CA LYS A 149 32.60 51.01 -14.94
C LYS A 149 34.06 50.99 -15.34
#